data_AF-A0A8H2VYM3-F1
#
_entry.id   AF-A0A8H2VYM3-F1
#
_cell.length_a   1.000
_cell.length_b   1.000
_cell.length_c   1.000
_cell.angle_alpha   90.00
_cell.angle_beta   90.00
_cell.angle_gamma   90.00
#
_symmetry.space_group_name_H-M   'P 1'
#
loop_
_entity.id
_entity.type
_entity.pdbx_description
1 polymer ?
#
loop_
_entity_poly.entity_id
_entity_poly.type
_entity_poly.pdbx_seq_one_letter_code
_entity_poly.pdbx_strand_id
1 'polypeptide(L)'
;MAPVLSSNWKSLQAILKKTPQLSSIEAKKRKALEPSERTKDSIAKRRRLEDNTLKTRSIAEAKGAATKKKTMGGMGSSPIVESAEDDTPLPRNAPSASLALWAEDNDISAKDLAEAYGGNLKDTTIQGARADKINGGLSTDVDIGKYIAIDCEMVGVGGVEDRSVLARVSIVNFHGTQVYDSFVRPMEFVTDWRTHVSGVSTKNMATAREFDEVQKDVAEILKGRILIGHAIKNDLEAMILSHPKRDIRDTSKFSGFRKYSNGRTPSLKKLSKEILGVDIQGGEHSSIEDARATILLFRKHKSAFDIEHAKLNPPHSGASSKSKPKKKKKGKR
;
A
#
# COMPACT_ATOMS: atom_id res chain seq x y z
N MET A 1 -49.27 -3.50 -28.50
CA MET A 1 -48.67 -2.22 -28.05
C MET A 1 -47.16 -2.36 -28.16
N ALA A 2 -46.46 -1.43 -28.83
CA ALA A 2 -45.00 -1.49 -28.98
C ALA A 2 -44.30 -0.83 -27.76
N PRO A 3 -43.16 -1.37 -27.29
CA PRO A 3 -42.48 -0.82 -26.12
C PRO A 3 -41.81 0.53 -26.44
N VAL A 4 -42.03 1.51 -25.56
CA VAL A 4 -41.49 2.87 -25.72
C VAL A 4 -40.02 2.88 -25.31
N LEU A 5 -39.12 2.80 -26.30
CA LEU A 5 -37.68 2.91 -26.08
C LEU A 5 -37.31 4.31 -25.54
N SER A 6 -36.64 4.33 -24.38
CA SER A 6 -36.20 5.52 -23.63
C SER A 6 -35.55 6.60 -24.52
N SER A 7 -35.98 7.85 -24.38
CA SER A 7 -35.54 9.01 -25.17
C SER A 7 -34.01 9.17 -25.25
N ASN A 8 -33.27 8.70 -24.25
CA ASN A 8 -31.80 8.74 -24.21
C ASN A 8 -31.14 7.94 -25.35
N TRP A 9 -31.76 6.86 -25.84
CA TRP A 9 -31.18 6.01 -26.89
C TRP A 9 -31.14 6.73 -28.25
N LYS A 10 -32.16 7.53 -28.56
CA LYS A 10 -32.24 8.31 -29.82
C LYS A 10 -31.20 9.42 -29.85
N SER A 11 -30.95 10.08 -28.72
CA SER A 11 -29.89 11.10 -28.58
C SER A 11 -28.50 10.53 -28.84
N LEU A 12 -28.24 9.30 -28.39
CA LEU A 12 -26.95 8.62 -28.57
C LEU A 12 -26.68 8.27 -30.05
N GLN A 13 -27.70 7.81 -30.79
CA GLN A 13 -27.57 7.61 -32.24
C GLN A 13 -27.35 8.91 -33.04
N ALA A 14 -27.93 10.04 -32.59
CA ALA A 14 -27.74 11.32 -33.25
C ALA A 14 -26.31 11.87 -33.11
N ILE A 15 -25.61 11.52 -32.03
CA ILE A 15 -24.19 11.87 -31.81
C ILE A 15 -23.29 10.97 -32.67
N LEU A 16 -23.51 9.66 -32.68
CA LEU A 16 -22.72 8.71 -33.48
C LEU A 16 -22.77 8.97 -34.99
N LYS A 17 -23.88 9.52 -35.51
CA LYS A 17 -24.01 9.91 -36.93
C LYS A 17 -23.32 11.23 -37.30
N LYS A 18 -22.75 11.97 -36.33
CA LYS A 18 -22.15 13.31 -36.55
C LYS A 18 -20.62 13.35 -36.61
N THR A 19 -19.94 12.22 -36.50
CA THR A 19 -18.46 12.16 -36.60
C THR A 19 -18.03 11.71 -38.00
N PRO A 20 -17.64 12.62 -38.91
CA PRO A 20 -17.04 12.23 -40.18
C PRO A 20 -15.64 11.64 -39.95
N GLN A 21 -15.28 10.62 -40.73
CA GLN A 21 -13.94 10.05 -40.69
C GLN A 21 -12.90 11.03 -41.27
N LEU A 22 -11.75 11.13 -40.62
CA LEU A 22 -10.55 11.76 -41.17
C LEU A 22 -9.51 10.68 -41.45
N SER A 23 -9.40 10.30 -42.72
CA SER A 23 -8.36 9.42 -43.25
C SER A 23 -7.09 10.19 -43.65
N SER A 24 -5.99 9.46 -43.75
CA SER A 24 -4.72 9.80 -44.43
C SER A 24 -3.95 11.05 -43.99
N ILE A 25 -2.82 10.83 -43.30
CA ILE A 25 -1.59 11.65 -43.44
C ILE A 25 -0.42 10.68 -43.65
N GLU A 26 0.45 11.01 -44.62
CA GLU A 26 1.50 10.12 -45.15
C GLU A 26 2.76 10.04 -44.28
N ALA A 27 3.47 8.91 -44.37
CA ALA A 27 4.75 8.70 -43.71
C ALA A 27 5.93 9.34 -44.47
N LYS A 28 6.76 10.13 -43.78
CA LYS A 28 8.06 10.62 -44.29
C LYS A 28 9.23 9.99 -43.54
N LYS A 29 9.99 9.13 -44.24
CA LYS A 29 11.29 8.59 -43.78
C LYS A 29 12.26 9.71 -43.40
N ARG A 30 13.02 9.53 -42.32
CA ARG A 30 14.25 10.30 -42.03
C ARG A 30 15.44 9.34 -41.90
N LYS A 31 16.60 9.78 -42.40
CA LYS A 31 17.88 9.04 -42.37
C LYS A 31 18.43 8.94 -40.95
N ALA A 32 19.17 7.86 -40.66
CA ALA A 32 20.02 7.76 -39.49
C ALA A 32 21.23 8.71 -39.59
N LEU A 33 21.75 9.13 -38.43
CA LEU A 33 22.97 9.93 -38.28
C LEU A 33 24.03 9.11 -37.55
N GLU A 34 25.27 9.17 -38.05
CA GLU A 34 26.43 8.47 -37.49
C GLU A 34 26.84 9.01 -36.10
N PRO A 35 27.32 8.16 -35.16
CA PRO A 35 27.76 8.63 -33.84
C PRO A 35 29.08 9.41 -33.88
N SER A 36 29.17 10.47 -33.08
CA SER A 36 30.35 11.34 -32.99
C SER A 36 31.54 10.69 -32.27
N GLU A 37 32.76 11.21 -32.48
CA GLU A 37 33.99 10.57 -32.02
C GLU A 37 34.10 10.40 -30.49
N ARG A 38 33.45 11.26 -29.70
CA ARG A 38 33.37 11.11 -28.23
C ARG A 38 32.75 9.78 -27.79
N THR A 39 31.95 9.13 -28.64
CA THR A 39 31.37 7.80 -28.36
C THR A 39 32.39 6.67 -28.60
N LYS A 40 33.43 6.88 -29.42
CA LYS A 40 34.47 5.87 -29.71
C LYS A 40 35.46 5.74 -28.54
N ASP A 41 35.86 6.86 -27.93
CA ASP A 41 36.79 6.88 -26.80
C ASP A 41 36.25 6.17 -25.54
N SER A 42 34.94 6.27 -25.29
CA SER A 42 34.32 5.61 -24.13
C SER A 42 34.21 4.09 -24.30
N ILE A 43 34.11 3.59 -25.54
CA ILE A 43 34.12 2.16 -25.86
C ILE A 43 35.55 1.60 -25.73
N ALA A 44 36.56 2.32 -26.20
CA ALA A 44 37.96 1.93 -26.05
C ALA A 44 38.40 1.83 -24.57
N LYS A 45 37.85 2.70 -23.70
CA LYS A 45 38.18 2.72 -22.26
C LYS A 45 37.53 1.57 -21.47
N ARG A 46 36.42 0.99 -21.95
CA ARG A 46 35.79 -0.20 -21.33
C ARG A 46 36.59 -1.48 -21.56
N ARG A 47 37.08 -1.73 -22.78
CA ARG A 47 37.89 -2.93 -23.10
C ARG A 47 39.19 -3.06 -22.30
N ARG A 48 39.70 -1.98 -21.70
CA ARG A 48 40.97 -1.98 -20.95
C ARG A 48 40.82 -2.34 -19.46
N LEU A 49 39.60 -2.59 -18.99
CA LEU A 49 39.30 -2.95 -17.59
C LEU A 49 38.92 -4.42 -17.40
N GLU A 50 38.56 -5.13 -18.46
CA GLU A 50 38.14 -6.55 -18.39
C GLU A 50 39.32 -7.55 -18.32
N ASP A 51 40.53 -7.14 -18.74
CA ASP A 51 41.73 -8.01 -18.78
C ASP A 51 42.45 -8.20 -17.42
N ASN A 52 42.06 -7.49 -16.35
CA ASN A 52 42.90 -7.35 -15.15
C ASN A 52 42.38 -8.05 -13.87
N THR A 53 41.46 -9.02 -13.99
CA THR A 53 40.88 -9.73 -12.83
C THR A 53 41.08 -11.25 -12.84
N LEU A 54 42.03 -11.77 -13.62
CA LEU A 54 42.49 -13.17 -13.54
C LEU A 54 43.84 -13.28 -12.82
N LYS A 55 43.82 -13.31 -11.47
CA LYS A 55 44.92 -13.82 -10.63
C LYS A 55 44.50 -14.13 -9.18
N THR A 56 44.16 -15.41 -8.97
CA THR A 56 44.46 -16.26 -7.79
C THR A 56 44.61 -15.64 -6.39
N ARG A 57 43.89 -16.21 -5.40
CA ARG A 57 44.49 -17.03 -4.32
C ARG A 57 43.44 -17.81 -3.51
N SER A 58 43.90 -18.78 -2.73
CA SER A 58 43.13 -19.93 -2.23
C SER A 58 43.58 -20.37 -0.82
N ILE A 59 42.73 -21.19 -0.16
CA ILE A 59 43.00 -22.04 1.04
C ILE A 59 42.97 -21.33 2.40
N ALA A 60 42.02 -21.74 3.27
CA ALA A 60 42.29 -22.38 4.57
C ALA A 60 40.99 -22.94 5.20
N GLU A 61 41.08 -24.08 5.91
CA GLU A 61 39.98 -24.81 6.56
C GLU A 61 39.80 -24.46 8.05
N ALA A 62 38.62 -24.75 8.62
CA ALA A 62 38.46 -25.09 10.04
C ALA A 62 37.27 -26.06 10.26
N LYS A 63 37.39 -27.00 11.20
CA LYS A 63 36.45 -28.12 11.44
C LYS A 63 35.81 -28.08 12.84
N GLY A 64 34.62 -28.68 12.95
CA GLY A 64 34.03 -29.18 14.21
C GLY A 64 33.20 -28.16 15.01
N ALA A 65 32.22 -28.57 15.83
CA ALA A 65 31.71 -29.91 16.13
C ALA A 65 30.23 -29.83 16.59
N ALA A 66 29.52 -30.97 16.65
CA ALA A 66 28.09 -31.01 17.00
C ALA A 66 27.83 -31.82 18.28
N THR A 67 26.96 -31.35 19.18
CA THR A 67 26.37 -32.19 20.24
C THR A 67 25.00 -31.75 20.80
N LYS A 68 23.98 -32.57 20.48
CA LYS A 68 22.88 -33.09 21.31
C LYS A 68 21.88 -32.17 22.07
N LYS A 69 20.60 -32.41 21.77
CA LYS A 69 19.40 -32.15 22.60
C LYS A 69 19.46 -32.81 23.98
N LYS A 70 18.71 -32.26 24.95
CA LYS A 70 18.05 -33.01 26.04
C LYS A 70 16.64 -32.48 26.31
N THR A 71 15.75 -33.38 26.69
CA THR A 71 14.34 -33.16 27.09
C THR A 71 14.08 -33.89 28.40
N MET A 72 13.50 -33.22 29.40
CA MET A 72 12.72 -33.69 30.57
C MET A 72 12.06 -32.41 31.16
N GLY A 73 10.94 -32.39 31.87
CA GLY A 73 9.96 -33.39 32.31
C GLY A 73 8.90 -32.66 33.17
N GLY A 74 7.66 -33.15 33.26
CA GLY A 74 6.54 -32.37 33.83
C GLY A 74 6.21 -32.60 35.32
N MET A 75 5.74 -31.54 35.99
CA MET A 75 4.93 -31.45 37.23
C MET A 75 4.51 -29.95 37.40
N GLY A 76 3.42 -29.52 38.05
CA GLY A 76 2.27 -30.21 38.67
C GLY A 76 1.18 -29.22 39.15
N SER A 77 0.00 -29.75 39.49
CA SER A 77 -1.21 -29.12 40.10
C SER A 77 -0.97 -28.66 41.57
N SER A 78 -1.73 -27.79 42.28
CA SER A 78 -2.94 -26.93 42.11
C SER A 78 -3.01 -25.98 43.37
N PRO A 79 -4.17 -25.44 43.85
CA PRO A 79 -5.00 -24.34 43.34
C PRO A 79 -5.11 -23.12 44.31
N ILE A 80 -5.70 -22.00 43.87
CA ILE A 80 -6.23 -20.92 44.75
C ILE A 80 -7.63 -20.50 44.23
N VAL A 81 -8.50 -20.03 45.12
CA VAL A 81 -9.96 -19.88 44.94
C VAL A 81 -10.40 -18.39 44.98
N GLU A 82 -11.48 -18.07 44.25
CA GLU A 82 -12.34 -16.85 44.33
C GLU A 82 -11.69 -15.47 44.10
N SER A 83 -12.17 -14.70 43.12
CA SER A 83 -13.46 -14.00 43.22
C SER A 83 -13.99 -13.60 41.82
N ALA A 84 -15.31 -13.40 41.72
CA ALA A 84 -15.98 -13.16 40.44
C ALA A 84 -16.20 -11.65 40.17
N GLU A 85 -15.60 -11.15 39.09
CA GLU A 85 -16.12 -10.03 38.31
C GLU A 85 -16.14 -10.40 36.83
N ASP A 86 -17.08 -9.82 36.08
CA ASP A 86 -17.41 -10.19 34.69
C ASP A 86 -16.42 -9.59 33.68
N ASP A 87 -15.17 -10.05 33.74
CA ASP A 87 -14.13 -9.77 32.75
C ASP A 87 -13.88 -11.04 31.92
N THR A 88 -14.82 -11.35 31.02
CA THR A 88 -14.68 -12.46 30.08
C THR A 88 -13.43 -12.26 29.21
N PRO A 89 -12.38 -13.11 29.33
CA PRO A 89 -11.15 -12.88 28.60
C PRO A 89 -11.43 -12.97 27.10
N LEU A 90 -11.02 -11.95 26.34
CA LEU A 90 -11.11 -11.93 24.87
C LEU A 90 -10.72 -13.32 24.32
N PRO A 91 -11.59 -13.98 23.54
CA PRO A 91 -11.38 -15.36 23.14
C PRO A 91 -10.08 -15.46 22.34
N ARG A 92 -9.13 -16.26 22.84
CA ARG A 92 -7.74 -16.36 22.34
C ARG A 92 -7.58 -16.84 20.89
N ASN A 93 -8.70 -17.15 20.23
CA ASN A 93 -8.79 -17.69 18.87
C ASN A 93 -9.75 -16.83 18.02
N ALA A 94 -9.50 -15.52 17.93
CA ALA A 94 -10.24 -14.65 17.01
C ALA A 94 -9.86 -14.99 15.55
N PRO A 95 -10.81 -14.93 14.60
CA PRO A 95 -10.48 -15.07 13.18
C PRO A 95 -9.60 -13.90 12.71
N SER A 96 -8.95 -14.04 11.54
CA SER A 96 -8.10 -13.00 10.96
C SER A 96 -8.76 -11.62 11.03
N ALA A 97 -8.01 -10.59 11.39
CA ALA A 97 -8.55 -9.27 11.72
C ALA A 97 -9.46 -8.67 10.63
N SER A 98 -9.22 -9.02 9.35
CA SER A 98 -10.09 -8.71 8.20
C SER A 98 -11.50 -9.31 8.33
N LEU A 99 -11.57 -10.57 8.77
CA LEU A 99 -12.78 -11.40 8.85
C LEU A 99 -13.54 -11.14 10.16
N ALA A 100 -12.83 -10.87 11.26
CA ALA A 100 -13.43 -10.38 12.50
C ALA A 100 -14.18 -9.04 12.28
N LEU A 101 -13.52 -8.06 11.64
CA LEU A 101 -14.14 -6.77 11.31
C LEU A 101 -15.25 -6.90 10.25
N TRP A 102 -15.14 -7.85 9.31
CA TRP A 102 -16.24 -8.11 8.36
C TRP A 102 -17.47 -8.72 9.06
N ALA A 103 -17.27 -9.61 10.02
CA ALA A 103 -18.37 -10.21 10.77
C ALA A 103 -19.08 -9.19 11.66
N GLU A 104 -18.32 -8.31 12.32
CA GLU A 104 -18.84 -7.15 13.04
C GLU A 104 -19.66 -6.23 12.12
N ASP A 105 -19.15 -5.92 10.92
CA ASP A 105 -19.88 -5.14 9.89
C ASP A 105 -21.16 -5.85 9.35
N ASN A 106 -21.39 -7.13 9.66
CA ASN A 106 -22.53 -7.94 9.16
C ASN A 106 -23.36 -8.60 10.29
N ASP A 107 -23.22 -8.14 11.54
CA ASP A 107 -23.92 -8.66 12.74
C ASP A 107 -23.72 -10.19 13.00
N ILE A 108 -22.61 -10.77 12.52
CA ILE A 108 -22.26 -12.19 12.71
C ILE A 108 -21.45 -12.36 13.99
N SER A 109 -21.88 -13.25 14.89
CA SER A 109 -21.19 -13.41 16.18
C SER A 109 -19.84 -14.13 16.05
N ALA A 110 -18.92 -13.82 16.96
CA ALA A 110 -17.63 -14.52 17.05
C ALA A 110 -17.79 -16.04 17.29
N LYS A 111 -18.93 -16.49 17.82
CA LYS A 111 -19.27 -17.90 17.99
C LYS A 111 -19.58 -18.54 16.64
N ASP A 112 -20.42 -17.92 15.83
CA ASP A 112 -20.80 -18.43 14.49
C ASP A 112 -19.57 -18.50 13.56
N LEU A 113 -18.64 -17.54 13.70
CA LEU A 113 -17.35 -17.58 13.02
C LEU A 113 -16.47 -18.75 13.46
N ALA A 114 -16.37 -18.99 14.76
CA ALA A 114 -15.57 -20.09 15.30
C ALA A 114 -16.15 -21.46 14.89
N GLU A 115 -17.48 -21.56 14.81
CA GLU A 115 -18.21 -22.73 14.35
C GLU A 115 -18.02 -22.97 12.84
N ALA A 116 -18.16 -21.92 12.01
CA ALA A 116 -18.00 -22.02 10.56
C ALA A 116 -16.55 -22.31 10.10
N TYR A 117 -15.54 -21.79 10.82
CA TYR A 117 -14.12 -21.90 10.46
C TYR A 117 -13.29 -22.83 11.37
N GLY A 118 -13.94 -23.59 12.25
CA GLY A 118 -13.34 -24.77 12.92
C GLY A 118 -12.25 -24.48 13.97
N GLY A 119 -12.21 -23.29 14.56
CA GLY A 119 -11.41 -22.95 15.74
C GLY A 119 -9.87 -23.01 15.64
N ASN A 120 -9.31 -23.43 14.49
CA ASN A 120 -7.87 -23.66 14.29
C ASN A 120 -7.22 -22.61 13.37
N LEU A 121 -7.10 -21.38 13.85
CA LEU A 121 -6.37 -20.29 13.18
C LEU A 121 -5.31 -19.70 14.13
N LYS A 122 -4.15 -20.37 14.19
CA LYS A 122 -2.91 -19.79 14.76
C LYS A 122 -2.16 -18.92 13.75
N ASP A 123 -2.88 -18.32 12.81
CA ASP A 123 -2.27 -17.57 11.72
C ASP A 123 -2.18 -16.10 12.11
N THR A 124 -0.99 -15.66 12.51
CA THR A 124 -0.68 -14.29 12.89
C THR A 124 -0.56 -13.36 11.67
N THR A 125 -1.22 -13.69 10.57
CA THR A 125 -1.05 -13.07 9.26
C THR A 125 -2.36 -12.45 8.79
N ILE A 126 -2.28 -11.24 8.23
CA ILE A 126 -3.47 -10.55 7.75
C ILE A 126 -3.81 -11.02 6.34
N GLN A 127 -4.58 -12.09 6.27
CA GLN A 127 -5.09 -12.62 5.01
C GLN A 127 -6.33 -11.83 4.52
N GLY A 128 -6.51 -11.82 3.19
CA GLY A 128 -7.74 -11.37 2.54
C GLY A 128 -8.73 -12.51 2.34
N ALA A 129 -9.95 -12.20 1.93
CA ALA A 129 -10.98 -13.22 1.63
C ALA A 129 -10.68 -14.08 0.39
N ARG A 130 -9.62 -13.76 -0.36
CA ARG A 130 -9.11 -14.50 -1.53
C ARG A 130 -7.59 -14.60 -1.42
N ALA A 131 -7.02 -15.65 -2.02
CA ALA A 131 -5.58 -15.82 -2.12
C ALA A 131 -4.93 -14.69 -2.94
N ASP A 132 -3.77 -14.21 -2.49
CA ASP A 132 -3.05 -13.10 -3.11
C ASP A 132 -2.35 -13.50 -4.42
N LYS A 133 -2.57 -12.70 -5.46
CA LYS A 133 -1.90 -12.82 -6.76
C LYS A 133 -0.63 -11.98 -6.71
N ILE A 134 0.48 -12.57 -6.29
CA ILE A 134 1.77 -11.86 -6.19
C ILE A 134 2.19 -11.36 -7.59
N ASN A 135 2.51 -10.07 -7.69
CA ASN A 135 2.81 -9.36 -8.94
C ASN A 135 1.65 -9.38 -9.97
N GLY A 136 0.41 -9.62 -9.53
CA GLY A 136 -0.76 -9.79 -10.40
C GLY A 136 -1.14 -8.57 -11.25
N GLY A 137 -0.69 -7.36 -10.87
CA GLY A 137 -1.17 -6.11 -11.44
C GLY A 137 -2.58 -5.79 -10.94
N LEU A 138 -3.40 -5.15 -11.77
CA LEU A 138 -4.79 -4.81 -11.43
C LEU A 138 -5.70 -6.04 -11.40
N SER A 139 -6.32 -6.31 -10.25
CA SER A 139 -7.38 -7.30 -10.10
C SER A 139 -8.66 -6.88 -10.84
N THR A 140 -9.05 -7.64 -11.86
CA THR A 140 -10.29 -7.38 -12.63
C THR A 140 -11.56 -7.88 -11.94
N ASP A 141 -11.42 -8.76 -10.95
CA ASP A 141 -12.51 -9.44 -10.23
C ASP A 141 -12.88 -8.80 -8.87
N VAL A 142 -12.39 -7.60 -8.59
CA VAL A 142 -12.48 -6.93 -7.28
C VAL A 142 -13.03 -5.50 -7.44
N ASP A 143 -14.06 -5.15 -6.67
CA ASP A 143 -14.46 -3.74 -6.53
C ASP A 143 -13.45 -2.99 -5.66
N ILE A 144 -12.93 -1.90 -6.21
CA ILE A 144 -11.99 -1.00 -5.55
C ILE A 144 -12.68 -0.19 -4.44
N GLY A 145 -13.96 0.15 -4.64
CA GLY A 145 -14.73 0.98 -3.71
C GLY A 145 -14.21 2.41 -3.57
N LYS A 146 -14.63 3.07 -2.47
CA LYS A 146 -14.30 4.47 -2.14
C LYS A 146 -13.00 4.64 -1.36
N TYR A 147 -12.66 3.67 -0.52
CA TYR A 147 -11.52 3.71 0.39
C TYR A 147 -10.51 2.64 -0.03
N ILE A 148 -9.25 3.05 -0.21
CA ILE A 148 -8.14 2.17 -0.56
C ILE A 148 -6.98 2.40 0.41
N ALA A 149 -6.25 1.35 0.77
CA ALA A 149 -4.93 1.50 1.40
C ALA A 149 -3.83 1.13 0.41
N ILE A 150 -2.72 1.84 0.48
CA ILE A 150 -1.49 1.59 -0.29
C ILE A 150 -0.32 1.40 0.68
N ASP A 151 0.63 0.58 0.27
CA ASP A 151 1.95 0.46 0.89
C ASP A 151 3.00 0.12 -0.20
N CYS A 152 4.21 0.64 -0.05
CA CYS A 152 5.30 0.49 -1.01
C CYS A 152 6.57 -0.08 -0.36
N GLU A 153 7.21 -1.02 -1.06
CA GLU A 153 8.57 -1.46 -0.72
C GLU A 153 9.59 -0.66 -1.54
N MET A 154 10.64 -0.18 -0.87
CA MET A 154 11.70 0.60 -1.49
C MET A 154 13.08 -0.05 -1.37
N VAL A 155 13.90 0.13 -2.41
CA VAL A 155 15.31 -0.28 -2.49
C VAL A 155 16.24 0.92 -2.48
N GLY A 156 17.48 0.71 -2.07
CA GLY A 156 18.55 1.71 -2.07
C GLY A 156 19.13 1.94 -3.48
N VAL A 157 19.21 3.21 -3.88
CA VAL A 157 19.89 3.69 -5.08
C VAL A 157 20.77 4.89 -4.76
N GLY A 158 21.82 5.09 -5.54
CA GLY A 158 22.76 6.20 -5.38
C GLY A 158 24.07 5.79 -4.72
N GLY A 159 24.95 6.79 -4.57
CA GLY A 159 26.30 6.62 -4.02
C GLY A 159 26.44 7.17 -2.61
N VAL A 160 26.82 8.45 -2.49
CA VAL A 160 27.11 9.09 -1.19
C VAL A 160 25.85 9.37 -0.36
N GLU A 161 24.69 9.48 -1.01
CA GLU A 161 23.38 9.61 -0.36
C GLU A 161 22.52 8.39 -0.71
N ASP A 162 22.17 7.60 0.30
CA ASP A 162 21.27 6.44 0.19
C ASP A 162 19.83 6.91 -0.05
N ARG A 163 19.44 7.08 -1.31
CA ARG A 163 18.05 7.35 -1.68
C ARG A 163 17.26 6.05 -1.75
N SER A 164 15.98 6.15 -1.40
CA SER A 164 15.02 5.04 -1.46
C SER A 164 14.11 5.24 -2.66
N VAL A 165 14.01 4.26 -3.55
CA VAL A 165 13.09 4.28 -4.71
C VAL A 165 12.20 3.05 -4.73
N LEU A 166 11.06 3.18 -5.37
CA LEU A 166 10.05 2.15 -5.49
C LEU A 166 10.58 0.86 -6.13
N ALA A 167 10.25 -0.29 -5.53
CA ALA A 167 10.50 -1.61 -6.10
C ALA A 167 9.30 -2.59 -5.97
N ARG A 168 8.32 -2.29 -5.11
CA ARG A 168 7.01 -2.96 -5.08
C ARG A 168 5.94 -1.98 -4.60
N VAL A 169 4.71 -2.12 -5.10
CA VAL A 169 3.53 -1.42 -4.59
C VAL A 169 2.34 -2.38 -4.47
N SER A 170 1.65 -2.30 -3.34
CA SER A 170 0.41 -3.05 -3.08
C SER A 170 -0.74 -2.08 -2.76
N ILE A 171 -1.94 -2.38 -3.28
CA ILE A 171 -3.18 -1.64 -2.97
C ILE A 171 -4.26 -2.64 -2.56
N VAL A 172 -4.97 -2.34 -1.47
CA VAL A 172 -6.15 -3.09 -1.02
C VAL A 172 -7.38 -2.20 -0.91
N ASN A 173 -8.56 -2.76 -1.13
CA ASN A 173 -9.83 -2.07 -0.92
C ASN A 173 -10.18 -1.97 0.58
N PHE A 174 -11.31 -1.31 0.88
CA PHE A 174 -11.84 -1.19 2.25
C PHE A 174 -11.94 -2.52 3.01
N HIS A 175 -12.20 -3.64 2.34
CA HIS A 175 -12.33 -4.95 2.97
C HIS A 175 -11.00 -5.71 3.11
N GLY A 176 -9.86 -5.11 2.74
CA GLY A 176 -8.54 -5.77 2.74
C GLY A 176 -8.33 -6.72 1.56
N THR A 177 -9.19 -6.68 0.54
CA THR A 177 -9.02 -7.49 -0.69
C THR A 177 -8.01 -6.82 -1.61
N GLN A 178 -7.11 -7.61 -2.19
CA GLN A 178 -6.06 -7.14 -3.11
C GLN A 178 -6.66 -6.54 -4.38
N VAL A 179 -6.45 -5.23 -4.57
CA VAL A 179 -6.81 -4.49 -5.78
C VAL A 179 -5.65 -4.47 -6.78
N TYR A 180 -4.43 -4.29 -6.28
CA TYR A 180 -3.23 -4.19 -7.10
C TYR A 180 -2.02 -4.74 -6.32
N ASP A 181 -1.12 -5.46 -7.01
CA ASP A 181 0.24 -5.75 -6.52
C ASP A 181 1.19 -5.87 -7.71
N SER A 182 2.30 -5.14 -7.67
CA SER A 182 3.34 -5.23 -8.70
C SER A 182 4.73 -5.04 -8.10
N PHE A 183 5.66 -5.91 -8.49
CA PHE A 183 7.07 -5.52 -8.50
C PHE A 183 7.29 -4.48 -9.60
N VAL A 184 8.17 -3.53 -9.34
CA VAL A 184 8.43 -2.38 -10.21
C VAL A 184 9.92 -2.36 -10.52
N ARG A 185 10.28 -2.18 -11.79
CA ARG A 185 11.67 -1.98 -12.20
C ARG A 185 12.11 -0.58 -11.76
N PRO A 186 13.12 -0.44 -10.88
CA PRO A 186 13.65 0.87 -10.51
C PRO A 186 14.27 1.55 -11.73
N MET A 187 14.03 2.86 -11.86
CA MET A 187 14.60 3.67 -12.95
C MET A 187 16.13 3.90 -12.82
N GLU A 188 16.67 3.65 -11.63
CA GLU A 188 18.06 3.88 -11.27
C GLU A 188 18.74 2.55 -10.88
N PHE A 189 20.08 2.51 -10.94
CA PHE A 189 20.84 1.32 -10.56
C PHE A 189 20.76 1.08 -9.05
N VAL A 190 20.21 -0.07 -8.66
CA VAL A 190 20.05 -0.52 -7.27
C VAL A 190 21.41 -0.89 -6.68
N THR A 191 21.79 -0.18 -5.62
CA THR A 191 23.02 -0.43 -4.86
C THR A 191 22.78 -1.32 -3.64
N ASP A 192 21.59 -1.25 -3.03
CA ASP A 192 21.17 -2.13 -1.94
C ASP A 192 19.69 -2.53 -2.08
N TRP A 193 19.44 -3.84 -2.16
CA TRP A 193 18.07 -4.38 -2.26
C TRP A 193 17.31 -4.35 -0.94
N ARG A 194 18.01 -4.24 0.20
CA ARG A 194 17.42 -4.25 1.55
C ARG A 194 16.47 -5.44 1.78
N THR A 195 16.69 -6.57 1.11
CA THR A 195 15.72 -7.68 1.01
C THR A 195 15.21 -8.17 2.36
N HIS A 196 16.08 -8.18 3.37
CA HIS A 196 15.74 -8.51 4.76
C HIS A 196 14.68 -7.59 5.42
N VAL A 197 14.44 -6.41 4.85
CA VAL A 197 13.32 -5.51 5.16
C VAL A 197 12.31 -5.55 4.00
N SER A 198 12.70 -5.25 2.77
CA SER A 198 11.79 -4.97 1.64
C SER A 198 11.07 -6.19 1.06
N GLY A 199 11.55 -7.42 1.31
CA GLY A 199 11.11 -8.62 0.60
C GLY A 199 11.38 -8.60 -0.92
N VAL A 200 12.09 -7.60 -1.44
CA VAL A 200 12.43 -7.48 -2.87
C VAL A 200 13.86 -7.93 -3.12
N SER A 201 14.04 -8.75 -4.15
CA SER A 201 15.33 -9.26 -4.60
C SER A 201 15.52 -9.06 -6.11
N THR A 202 16.76 -9.25 -6.58
CA THR A 202 17.09 -9.25 -8.02
C THR A 202 16.25 -10.24 -8.84
N LYS A 203 15.79 -11.35 -8.25
CA LYS A 203 14.95 -12.35 -8.92
C LYS A 203 13.58 -11.80 -9.31
N ASN A 204 13.03 -10.88 -8.51
CA ASN A 204 11.73 -10.25 -8.78
C ASN A 204 11.78 -9.37 -10.04
N MET A 205 12.95 -8.82 -10.38
CA MET A 205 13.16 -7.95 -11.54
C MET A 205 13.02 -8.66 -12.91
N ALA A 206 13.01 -10.00 -12.92
CA ALA A 206 12.73 -10.79 -14.12
C ALA A 206 11.27 -10.69 -14.57
N THR A 207 10.34 -10.35 -13.66
CA THR A 207 8.90 -10.21 -13.94
C THR A 207 8.33 -8.87 -13.50
N ALA A 208 9.16 -7.96 -13.00
CA ALA A 208 8.75 -6.61 -12.61
C ALA A 208 8.31 -5.78 -13.84
N ARG A 209 7.21 -5.03 -13.66
CA ARG A 209 6.69 -4.07 -14.66
C ARG A 209 7.54 -2.80 -14.69
N GLU A 210 7.45 -2.06 -15.80
CA GLU A 210 8.13 -0.77 -15.91
C GLU A 210 7.47 0.29 -15.01
N PHE A 211 8.28 1.20 -14.45
CA PHE A 211 7.80 2.22 -13.51
C PHE A 211 6.65 3.06 -14.10
N ASP A 212 6.76 3.46 -15.36
CA ASP A 212 5.77 4.25 -16.09
C ASP A 212 4.43 3.53 -16.34
N GLU A 213 4.40 2.20 -16.31
CA GLU A 213 3.18 1.40 -16.41
C GLU A 213 2.48 1.41 -15.04
N VAL A 214 3.22 1.00 -14.01
CA VAL A 214 2.73 0.90 -12.63
C VAL A 214 2.26 2.26 -12.10
N GLN A 215 2.99 3.34 -12.40
CA GLN A 215 2.59 4.69 -11.98
C GLN A 215 1.24 5.10 -12.57
N LYS A 216 0.96 4.77 -13.84
CA LYS A 216 -0.30 5.12 -14.50
C LYS A 216 -1.47 4.34 -13.93
N ASP A 217 -1.30 3.03 -13.72
CA ASP A 217 -2.32 2.16 -13.11
C ASP A 217 -2.65 2.64 -11.70
N VAL A 218 -1.62 2.85 -10.86
CA VAL A 218 -1.78 3.38 -9.49
C VAL A 218 -2.45 4.76 -9.51
N ALA A 219 -2.08 5.67 -10.42
CA ALA A 219 -2.70 6.99 -10.50
C ALA A 219 -4.20 6.94 -10.83
N GLU A 220 -4.64 6.07 -11.74
CA GLU A 220 -6.07 5.91 -12.06
C GLU A 220 -6.84 5.19 -10.93
N ILE A 221 -6.20 4.26 -10.20
CA ILE A 221 -6.77 3.67 -8.98
C ILE A 221 -6.95 4.73 -7.89
N LEU A 222 -5.98 5.63 -7.67
CA LEU A 222 -6.05 6.66 -6.63
C LEU A 222 -7.10 7.76 -6.91
N LYS A 223 -7.47 7.95 -8.18
CA LYS A 223 -8.33 9.05 -8.65
C LYS A 223 -9.73 9.01 -8.04
N GLY A 224 -10.11 10.08 -7.35
CA GLY A 224 -11.45 10.25 -6.75
C GLY A 224 -11.74 9.37 -5.54
N ARG A 225 -10.74 8.68 -4.99
CA ARG A 225 -10.86 7.80 -3.82
C ARG A 225 -10.23 8.44 -2.59
N ILE A 226 -10.54 7.90 -1.41
CA ILE A 226 -9.88 8.25 -0.16
C ILE A 226 -8.71 7.28 0.04
N LEU A 227 -7.51 7.85 0.17
CA LEU A 227 -6.24 7.14 0.31
C LEU A 227 -5.86 6.98 1.78
N ILE A 228 -5.85 5.74 2.26
CA ILE A 228 -5.35 5.34 3.56
C ILE A 228 -3.88 4.93 3.42
N GLY A 229 -3.04 5.25 4.41
CA GLY A 229 -1.64 4.84 4.44
C GLY A 229 -1.02 4.95 5.84
N HIS A 230 0.21 4.49 6.00
CA HIS A 230 1.01 4.69 7.22
C HIS A 230 2.30 5.42 6.89
N ALA A 231 2.39 6.70 7.26
CA ALA A 231 3.46 7.60 6.82
C ALA A 231 3.51 7.83 5.30
N ILE A 232 2.32 7.77 4.67
CA ILE A 232 1.97 7.87 3.22
C ILE A 232 2.71 8.88 2.34
N LYS A 233 3.45 9.83 2.94
CA LYS A 233 4.34 10.74 2.22
C LYS A 233 5.44 9.96 1.51
N ASN A 234 5.99 8.93 2.16
CA ASN A 234 7.11 8.13 1.64
C ASN A 234 6.70 7.39 0.37
N ASP A 235 5.53 6.73 0.39
CA ASP A 235 4.95 5.99 -0.74
C ASP A 235 4.64 6.92 -1.92
N LEU A 236 4.00 8.06 -1.65
CA LEU A 236 3.67 9.04 -2.68
C LEU A 236 4.94 9.66 -3.31
N GLU A 237 5.99 9.89 -2.52
CA GLU A 237 7.29 10.35 -3.05
C GLU A 237 7.99 9.25 -3.87
N ALA A 238 7.98 7.99 -3.43
CA ALA A 238 8.53 6.86 -4.18
C ALA A 238 7.78 6.59 -5.50
N MET A 239 6.46 6.76 -5.51
CA MET A 239 5.60 6.68 -6.71
C MET A 239 5.70 7.94 -7.61
N ILE A 240 6.30 9.04 -7.13
CA ILE A 240 6.27 10.37 -7.78
C ILE A 240 4.82 10.82 -8.08
N LEU A 241 3.92 10.58 -7.12
CA LEU A 241 2.50 10.93 -7.19
C LEU A 241 2.11 11.93 -6.09
N SER A 242 0.96 12.57 -6.27
CA SER A 242 0.35 13.39 -5.23
C SER A 242 -1.14 13.09 -5.10
N HIS A 243 -1.69 13.28 -3.91
CA HIS A 243 -3.09 13.04 -3.62
C HIS A 243 -3.67 14.22 -2.81
N PRO A 244 -4.95 14.61 -2.99
CA PRO A 244 -5.50 15.75 -2.28
C PRO A 244 -5.49 15.54 -0.76
N LYS A 245 -4.97 16.51 0.01
CA LYS A 245 -4.82 16.39 1.48
C LYS A 245 -6.12 16.05 2.24
N ARG A 246 -7.27 16.50 1.71
CA ARG A 246 -8.63 16.19 2.20
C ARG A 246 -9.05 14.73 2.01
N ASP A 247 -8.44 14.05 1.05
CA ASP A 247 -8.77 12.68 0.67
C ASP A 247 -7.73 11.68 1.22
N ILE A 248 -6.69 12.16 1.94
CA ILE A 248 -5.73 11.33 2.69
C ILE A 248 -6.24 11.00 4.10
N ARG A 249 -5.99 9.78 4.57
CA ARG A 249 -6.12 9.33 5.96
C ARG A 249 -4.83 8.59 6.38
N ASP A 250 -3.88 9.34 6.93
CA ASP A 250 -2.60 8.80 7.38
C ASP A 250 -2.68 8.29 8.82
N THR A 251 -2.60 6.97 9.00
CA THR A 251 -2.70 6.31 10.31
C THR A 251 -1.56 6.71 11.24
N SER A 252 -0.37 7.03 10.72
CA SER A 252 0.78 7.47 11.53
C SER A 252 0.56 8.85 12.19
N LYS A 253 -0.36 9.66 11.65
CA LYS A 253 -0.63 11.02 12.11
C LYS A 253 -1.82 11.12 13.08
N PHE A 254 -2.67 10.08 13.14
CA PHE A 254 -3.90 10.07 13.93
C PHE A 254 -3.62 10.28 15.41
N SER A 255 -4.26 11.30 16.02
CA SER A 255 -3.99 11.68 17.41
C SER A 255 -4.27 10.55 18.41
N GLY A 256 -5.33 9.76 18.16
CA GLY A 256 -5.75 8.64 19.01
C GLY A 256 -4.74 7.49 19.10
N PHE A 257 -3.76 7.42 18.20
CA PHE A 257 -2.71 6.41 18.20
C PHE A 257 -1.44 6.81 18.98
N ARG A 258 -1.25 8.10 19.30
CA ARG A 258 -0.07 8.57 20.05
C ARG A 258 0.08 7.95 21.44
N LYS A 259 -1.03 7.51 22.05
CA LYS A 259 -1.04 6.81 23.34
C LYS A 259 -0.23 5.50 23.32
N TYR A 260 -0.16 4.81 22.19
CA TYR A 260 0.60 3.56 22.05
C TYR A 260 2.12 3.78 21.92
N SER A 261 2.61 5.01 21.78
CA SER A 261 4.04 5.31 21.66
C SER A 261 4.49 6.53 22.48
N ASN A 262 3.93 6.69 23.68
CA ASN A 262 4.32 7.71 24.66
C ASN A 262 4.30 9.13 24.05
N GLY A 263 3.27 9.45 23.27
CA GLY A 263 3.10 10.74 22.58
C GLY A 263 3.76 10.86 21.21
N ARG A 264 4.75 9.99 20.90
CA ARG A 264 5.42 9.92 19.58
C ARG A 264 4.53 9.23 18.54
N THR A 265 4.92 9.33 17.28
CA THR A 265 4.34 8.52 16.19
C THR A 265 4.66 7.05 16.41
N PRO A 266 3.64 6.17 16.57
CA PRO A 266 3.84 4.73 16.67
C PRO A 266 4.12 4.12 15.28
N SER A 267 4.85 3.00 15.24
CA SER A 267 5.02 2.21 14.02
C SER A 267 3.79 1.35 13.71
N LEU A 268 3.61 1.00 12.43
CA LEU A 268 2.54 0.10 11.98
C LEU A 268 2.58 -1.25 12.71
N LYS A 269 3.76 -1.85 12.88
CA LYS A 269 3.97 -3.06 13.69
C LYS A 269 3.42 -2.94 15.10
N LYS A 270 3.72 -1.83 15.79
CA LYS A 270 3.22 -1.62 17.15
C LYS A 270 1.71 -1.47 17.19
N LEU A 271 1.13 -0.68 16.27
CA LEU A 271 -0.32 -0.53 16.19
C LEU A 271 -1.03 -1.84 15.89
N SER A 272 -0.50 -2.64 14.96
CA SER A 272 -1.07 -3.94 14.59
C SER A 272 -1.09 -4.90 15.78
N LYS A 273 0.01 -4.95 16.55
CA LYS A 273 0.09 -5.77 17.77
C LYS A 273 -0.89 -5.30 18.85
N GLU A 274 -0.90 -4.01 19.16
CA GLU A 274 -1.67 -3.44 20.29
C GLU A 274 -3.18 -3.28 20.00
N ILE A 275 -3.58 -3.09 18.73
CA ILE A 275 -4.96 -2.75 18.35
C ILE A 275 -5.64 -3.90 17.59
N LEU A 276 -4.91 -4.62 16.74
CA LEU A 276 -5.44 -5.75 15.96
C LEU A 276 -5.09 -7.11 16.59
N GLY A 277 -4.13 -7.18 17.51
CA GLY A 277 -3.63 -8.43 18.07
C GLY A 277 -2.71 -9.21 17.11
N VAL A 278 -2.16 -8.54 16.08
CA VAL A 278 -1.41 -9.20 14.98
C VAL A 278 0.05 -8.77 14.99
N ASP A 279 0.97 -9.75 14.99
CA ASP A 279 2.41 -9.54 14.85
C ASP A 279 2.86 -9.59 13.38
N ILE A 280 2.83 -8.43 12.72
CA ILE A 280 3.36 -8.22 11.35
C ILE A 280 4.87 -7.92 11.35
N GLN A 281 5.47 -7.90 10.15
CA GLN A 281 6.89 -7.51 9.96
C GLN A 281 7.85 -8.34 10.84
N GLY A 282 7.59 -9.65 10.96
CA GLY A 282 8.41 -10.60 11.74
C GLY A 282 9.72 -11.00 11.06
N GLY A 283 9.79 -10.86 9.74
CA GLY A 283 10.96 -11.05 8.89
C GLY A 283 10.96 -9.99 7.79
N GLU A 284 11.08 -10.43 6.54
CA GLU A 284 10.84 -9.57 5.37
C GLU A 284 9.42 -8.98 5.43
N HIS A 285 9.26 -7.73 5.00
CA HIS A 285 7.98 -7.04 4.93
C HIS A 285 7.16 -7.54 3.72
N SER A 286 5.87 -7.28 3.80
CA SER A 286 4.94 -7.55 2.73
C SER A 286 3.97 -6.39 2.64
N SER A 287 4.19 -5.48 1.70
CA SER A 287 3.27 -4.38 1.39
C SER A 287 1.79 -4.78 1.26
N ILE A 288 1.45 -6.03 0.91
CA ILE A 288 0.04 -6.50 0.96
C ILE A 288 -0.45 -6.59 2.41
N GLU A 289 0.34 -7.18 3.31
CA GLU A 289 0.02 -7.29 4.74
C GLU A 289 0.02 -5.91 5.41
N ASP A 290 0.99 -5.06 5.09
CA ASP A 290 1.10 -3.72 5.68
C ASP A 290 -0.03 -2.77 5.19
N ALA A 291 -0.42 -2.84 3.92
CA ALA A 291 -1.61 -2.16 3.42
C ALA A 291 -2.90 -2.67 4.10
N ARG A 292 -2.99 -3.98 4.37
CA ARG A 292 -4.12 -4.56 5.13
C ARG A 292 -4.13 -4.09 6.59
N ALA A 293 -3.01 -4.19 7.31
CA ALA A 293 -2.88 -3.68 8.67
C ALA A 293 -3.38 -2.23 8.75
N THR A 294 -2.94 -1.41 7.79
CA THR A 294 -3.32 -0.01 7.69
C THR A 294 -4.82 0.21 7.45
N ILE A 295 -5.46 -0.52 6.52
CA ILE A 295 -6.91 -0.35 6.29
C ILE A 295 -7.75 -0.84 7.47
N LEU A 296 -7.33 -1.90 8.17
CA LEU A 296 -8.03 -2.43 9.34
C LEU A 296 -7.91 -1.49 10.56
N LEU A 297 -6.74 -0.90 10.78
CA LEU A 297 -6.55 0.17 11.77
C LEU A 297 -7.44 1.38 11.47
N PHE A 298 -7.58 1.76 10.20
CA PHE A 298 -8.50 2.82 9.79
C PHE A 298 -9.96 2.43 10.04
N ARG A 299 -10.40 1.23 9.64
CA ARG A 299 -11.78 0.73 9.86
C ARG A 299 -12.18 0.78 11.33
N LYS A 300 -11.39 0.14 12.20
CA LYS A 300 -11.67 0.02 13.64
C LYS A 300 -11.80 1.37 14.36
N HIS A 301 -11.24 2.44 13.78
CA HIS A 301 -11.30 3.80 14.33
C HIS A 301 -11.94 4.81 13.36
N LYS A 302 -12.68 4.36 12.34
CA LYS A 302 -13.13 5.19 11.21
C LYS A 302 -13.90 6.43 11.65
N SER A 303 -14.80 6.28 12.63
CA SER A 303 -15.57 7.40 13.20
C SER A 303 -14.67 8.48 13.79
N ALA A 304 -13.64 8.10 14.55
CA ALA A 304 -12.68 9.02 15.14
C ALA A 304 -11.76 9.66 14.07
N PHE A 305 -11.32 8.90 13.06
CA PHE A 305 -10.60 9.44 11.90
C PHE A 305 -11.42 10.49 11.15
N ASP A 306 -12.70 10.22 10.86
CA ASP A 306 -13.58 11.14 10.14
C ASP A 306 -13.87 12.41 10.97
N ILE A 307 -14.03 12.30 12.30
CA ILE A 307 -14.17 13.44 13.21
C ILE A 307 -12.89 14.31 13.27
N GLU A 308 -11.72 13.70 13.44
CA GLU A 308 -10.44 14.43 13.47
C GLU A 308 -10.19 15.11 12.12
N HIS A 309 -10.43 14.41 11.02
CA HIS A 309 -10.23 14.94 9.68
C HIS A 309 -11.19 16.11 9.37
N ALA A 310 -12.47 16.02 9.76
CA ALA A 310 -13.45 17.08 9.55
C ALA A 310 -13.10 18.37 10.33
N LYS A 311 -12.44 18.25 11.50
CA LYS A 311 -11.93 19.40 12.26
C LYS A 311 -10.74 20.07 11.55
N LEU A 312 -9.84 19.27 10.96
CA LEU A 312 -8.65 19.76 10.24
C LEU A 312 -8.97 20.33 8.86
N ASN A 313 -9.99 19.79 8.19
CA ASN A 313 -10.43 20.20 6.86
C ASN A 313 -11.93 20.57 6.92
N PRO A 314 -12.30 21.70 7.55
CA PRO A 314 -13.68 22.15 7.57
C PRO A 314 -14.19 22.33 6.13
N PRO A 315 -15.43 21.94 5.83
CA PRO A 315 -16.00 22.18 4.51
C PRO A 315 -15.94 23.68 4.22
N HIS A 316 -15.46 24.04 3.03
CA HIS A 316 -15.57 25.41 2.55
C HIS A 316 -17.06 25.76 2.47
N SER A 317 -17.56 26.46 3.47
CA SER A 317 -18.86 27.12 3.38
C SER A 317 -18.76 28.06 2.20
N GLY A 318 -19.61 27.83 1.19
CA GLY A 318 -19.66 28.68 0.01
C GLY A 318 -19.94 30.10 0.46
N ALA A 319 -18.89 30.93 0.47
CA ALA A 319 -18.96 32.30 0.92
C ALA A 319 -19.76 33.11 -0.11
N SER A 320 -21.09 32.99 -0.05
CA SER A 320 -21.99 33.88 -0.76
C SER A 320 -21.65 35.30 -0.30
N SER A 321 -20.99 36.04 -1.17
CA SER A 321 -20.50 37.39 -0.90
C SER A 321 -21.67 38.35 -0.80
N LYS A 322 -22.39 38.32 0.33
CA LYS A 322 -23.36 39.33 0.71
C LYS A 322 -22.60 40.64 0.91
N SER A 323 -22.52 41.41 -0.17
CA SER A 323 -21.92 42.74 -0.21
C SER A 323 -22.52 43.61 0.89
N LYS A 324 -21.72 43.99 1.88
CA LYS A 324 -22.13 44.96 2.90
C LYS A 324 -22.51 46.28 2.21
N PRO A 325 -23.68 46.88 2.49
CA PRO A 325 -24.07 48.13 1.87
C PRO A 325 -23.13 49.27 2.32
N LYS A 326 -22.53 49.98 1.37
CA LYS A 326 -21.68 51.14 1.66
C LYS A 326 -22.51 52.25 2.31
N LYS A 327 -22.26 52.58 3.58
CA LYS A 327 -22.77 53.81 4.20
C LYS A 327 -22.22 55.02 3.42
N LYS A 328 -23.09 55.81 2.78
CA LYS A 328 -22.73 57.12 2.22
C LYS A 328 -22.23 58.02 3.36
N LYS A 329 -21.03 58.58 3.25
CA LYS A 329 -20.60 59.70 4.10
C LYS A 329 -21.50 60.90 3.78
N LYS A 330 -22.19 61.45 4.78
CA LYS A 330 -22.75 62.81 4.69
C LYS A 330 -21.58 63.79 4.66
N GLY A 331 -21.55 64.67 3.65
CA GLY A 331 -20.61 65.80 3.66
C GLY A 331 -20.94 66.76 4.80
N LYS A 332 -19.91 67.33 5.41
CA LYS A 332 -20.05 68.60 6.13
C LYS A 332 -19.77 69.74 5.15
N ARG A 333 -20.58 70.79 5.27
CA ARG A 333 -20.34 72.13 4.73
C ARG A 333 -19.20 72.79 5.51
#